data_AF-A0A838QL89-F1
#
_entry.id   AF-A0A838QL89-F1
#
_cell.length_a   1.000
_cell.length_b   1.000
_cell.length_c   1.000
_cell.angle_alpha   90.00
_cell.angle_beta   90.00
_cell.angle_gamma   90.00
#
_symmetry.space_group_name_H-M   'P 1'
#
loop_
_entity.id
_entity.type
_entity.pdbx_description
1 polymer ?
#
loop_
_entity_poly.entity_id
_entity_poly.type
_entity_poly.pdbx_seq_one_letter_code
_entity_poly.pdbx_strand_id
1 'polypeptide(L)'
;MLLFTIALAVASCGEKSGDTGDAVPQQARVAAAPAPGVTDSTDWKNVDQALGRTGKVQPGEVYKYSMPRSDLRVSAGGVAVKPALALGSWVAFKRADGTAMAMGDLVLTENEIAPVMR
;
A
#
# COMPACT_ATOMS: atom_id res chain seq x y z
N MET A 1 -11.40 20.66 22.89
CA MET A 1 -10.73 19.38 23.21
C MET A 1 -9.97 18.97 21.96
N LEU A 2 -8.73 19.43 21.89
CA LEU A 2 -7.90 19.52 20.69
C LEU A 2 -7.12 18.21 20.54
N LEU A 3 -7.49 17.36 19.58
CA LEU A 3 -6.74 16.14 19.26
C LEU A 3 -5.66 16.48 18.23
N PHE A 4 -4.44 16.64 18.71
CA PHE A 4 -3.22 16.65 17.91
C PHE A 4 -2.94 15.22 17.41
N THR A 5 -3.06 15.01 16.11
CA THR A 5 -2.57 13.80 15.43
C THR A 5 -1.05 13.89 15.31
N ILE A 6 -0.33 13.10 16.10
CA ILE A 6 1.12 12.93 15.98
C ILE A 6 1.39 11.98 14.81
N ALA A 7 1.75 12.54 13.66
CA ALA A 7 2.41 11.80 12.59
C ALA A 7 3.87 11.57 13.01
N LEU A 8 4.23 10.32 13.29
CA LEU A 8 5.61 9.93 13.54
C LEU A 8 6.32 9.80 12.19
N ALA A 9 6.97 10.87 11.76
CA ALA A 9 7.92 10.85 10.66
C ALA A 9 9.28 10.38 11.18
N VAL A 10 9.73 9.20 10.76
CA VAL A 10 11.12 8.78 10.97
C VAL A 10 11.96 9.42 9.87
N ALA A 11 12.56 10.58 10.17
CA ALA A 11 13.57 11.19 9.33
C ALA A 11 14.90 10.45 9.55
N SER A 12 15.36 9.71 8.54
CA SER A 12 16.73 9.22 8.50
C SER A 12 17.64 10.37 8.08
N CYS A 13 18.53 10.81 8.98
CA CYS A 13 19.55 11.81 8.69
C CYS A 13 20.58 11.25 7.69
N GLY A 14 20.59 11.79 6.49
CA GLY A 14 21.72 11.71 5.58
C GLY A 14 22.51 13.02 5.64
N GLU A 15 23.62 13.01 6.38
CA GLU A 15 24.60 14.09 6.41
C GLU A 15 25.23 14.33 5.04
N LYS A 16 25.28 15.59 4.59
CA LYS A 16 26.42 16.09 3.82
C LYS A 16 26.69 17.55 4.17
N SER A 17 27.78 17.72 4.90
CA SER A 17 28.41 18.98 5.27
C SER A 17 29.00 19.67 4.04
N GLY A 18 28.88 21.00 3.98
CA GLY A 18 29.42 21.84 2.90
C GLY A 18 28.89 23.27 3.00
N ASP A 19 29.52 24.05 3.89
CA ASP A 19 29.36 25.50 4.03
C ASP A 19 29.97 26.26 2.83
N THR A 20 29.29 27.31 2.37
CA THR A 20 29.80 28.63 1.91
C THR A 20 28.85 29.29 0.89
N GLY A 21 28.28 30.44 1.26
CA GLY A 21 28.29 31.68 0.45
C GLY A 21 27.42 31.79 -0.82
N ASP A 22 26.35 32.58 -0.68
CA ASP A 22 25.87 33.63 -1.59
C ASP A 22 25.40 33.35 -3.05
N ALA A 23 24.21 33.93 -3.31
CA ALA A 23 23.68 34.47 -4.57
C ALA A 23 23.20 33.52 -5.70
N VAL A 24 21.89 33.62 -5.96
CA VAL A 24 21.17 33.13 -7.15
C VAL A 24 21.62 33.90 -8.40
N PRO A 25 21.76 33.24 -9.56
CA PRO A 25 20.91 33.65 -10.67
C PRO A 25 20.21 32.49 -11.38
N GLN A 26 18.97 32.81 -11.73
CA GLN A 26 18.01 32.11 -12.56
C GLN A 26 18.54 31.83 -13.99
N GLN A 27 18.15 30.65 -14.52
CA GLN A 27 18.02 30.26 -15.94
C GLN A 27 19.28 29.88 -16.75
N ALA A 28 19.47 28.57 -16.90
CA ALA A 28 19.76 27.96 -18.21
C ALA A 28 18.87 26.73 -18.40
N ARG A 29 18.11 26.73 -19.49
CA ARG A 29 17.12 25.72 -19.84
C ARG A 29 17.88 24.54 -20.42
N VAL A 30 17.94 23.42 -19.71
CA VAL A 30 18.43 22.16 -20.29
C VAL A 30 17.20 21.36 -20.67
N ALA A 31 16.96 21.22 -21.97
CA ALA A 31 15.95 20.33 -22.50
C ALA A 31 16.28 18.90 -22.04
N ALA A 32 15.50 18.35 -21.13
CA ALA A 32 15.52 16.93 -20.83
C ALA A 32 14.69 16.22 -21.89
N ALA A 33 15.36 15.41 -22.72
CA ALA A 33 14.68 14.44 -23.58
C ALA A 33 13.75 13.55 -22.73
N PRO A 34 12.57 13.14 -23.25
CA PRO A 34 11.72 12.22 -22.51
C PRO A 34 12.51 10.93 -22.27
N ALA A 35 12.71 10.58 -21.00
CA ALA A 35 13.27 9.29 -20.62
C ALA A 35 12.38 8.18 -21.19
N PRO A 36 12.95 7.14 -21.83
CA PRO A 36 12.16 6.04 -22.34
C PRO A 36 11.55 5.24 -21.17
N GLY A 37 10.23 5.28 -21.08
CA GLY A 37 9.40 4.21 -20.53
C GLY A 37 9.33 4.08 -19.01
N VAL A 38 8.56 4.96 -18.37
CA VAL A 38 7.68 4.47 -17.30
C VAL A 38 6.34 4.22 -17.97
N THR A 39 6.00 2.94 -18.17
CA THR A 39 4.66 2.58 -18.64
C THR A 39 3.65 3.03 -17.59
N ASP A 40 3.04 4.18 -17.83
CA ASP A 40 2.03 4.82 -16.97
C ASP A 40 0.70 4.06 -16.88
N SER A 41 0.55 2.92 -17.56
CA SER A 41 -0.57 2.02 -17.31
C SER A 41 -0.25 1.18 -16.09
N THR A 42 -0.93 1.43 -14.97
CA THR A 42 -0.95 0.48 -13.86
C THR A 42 -1.56 -0.81 -14.36
N ASP A 43 -0.73 -1.79 -14.71
CA ASP A 43 -1.21 -3.08 -15.15
C ASP A 43 -1.55 -3.93 -13.92
N TRP A 44 -2.53 -3.43 -13.14
CA TRP A 44 -3.12 -4.17 -12.03
C TRP A 44 -3.69 -5.50 -12.51
N LYS A 45 -3.90 -5.69 -13.81
CA LYS A 45 -4.30 -6.96 -14.42
C LYS A 45 -3.36 -8.10 -14.07
N ASN A 46 -2.05 -7.85 -14.02
CA ASN A 46 -1.09 -8.87 -13.62
C ASN A 46 -1.26 -9.24 -12.13
N VAL A 47 -1.60 -8.26 -11.29
CA VAL A 47 -1.90 -8.49 -9.87
C VAL A 47 -3.26 -9.16 -9.69
N ASP A 48 -4.28 -8.78 -10.48
CA ASP A 48 -5.59 -9.43 -10.52
C ASP A 48 -5.44 -10.91 -10.88
N GLN A 49 -4.61 -11.22 -11.88
CA GLN A 49 -4.33 -12.59 -12.32
C GLN A 49 -3.58 -13.37 -11.24
N ALA A 50 -2.56 -12.78 -10.62
CA ALA A 50 -1.79 -13.42 -9.55
C ALA A 50 -2.65 -13.72 -8.32
N LEU A 51 -3.56 -12.81 -7.94
CA LEU A 51 -4.49 -12.99 -6.83
C LEU A 51 -5.76 -13.76 -7.21
N GLY A 52 -5.97 -14.04 -8.51
CA GLY A 52 -7.16 -14.68 -9.04
C GLY A 52 -8.46 -13.89 -8.83
N ARG A 53 -8.36 -12.58 -8.57
CA ARG A 53 -9.52 -11.73 -8.24
C ARG A 53 -9.27 -10.28 -8.64
N THR A 54 -10.31 -9.61 -9.10
CA THR A 54 -10.22 -8.19 -9.45
C THR A 54 -10.25 -7.29 -8.21
N GLY A 55 -9.36 -6.31 -8.18
CA GLY A 55 -9.33 -5.26 -7.17
C GLY A 55 -10.31 -4.12 -7.47
N LYS A 56 -10.36 -3.14 -6.57
CA LYS A 56 -11.14 -1.91 -6.74
C LYS A 56 -10.27 -0.71 -6.45
N VAL A 57 -10.33 0.29 -7.32
CA VAL A 57 -9.72 1.60 -7.05
C VAL A 57 -10.42 2.23 -5.85
N GLN A 58 -9.62 2.80 -4.95
CA GLN A 58 -10.02 3.57 -3.78
C GLN A 58 -9.43 4.98 -3.90
N PRO A 59 -9.95 5.98 -3.16
CA PRO A 59 -9.34 7.30 -3.07
C PRO A 59 -7.85 7.23 -2.72
N GLY A 60 -7.05 8.16 -3.26
CA GLY A 60 -5.60 8.19 -3.04
C GLY A 60 -4.81 7.17 -3.87
N GLU A 61 -5.35 6.76 -5.01
CA GLU A 61 -4.70 5.88 -6.01
C GLU A 61 -4.33 4.50 -5.45
N VAL A 62 -5.12 4.03 -4.48
CA VAL A 62 -4.95 2.72 -3.85
C VAL A 62 -5.81 1.70 -4.59
N TYR A 63 -5.25 0.53 -4.91
CA TYR A 63 -5.99 -0.57 -5.52
C TYR A 63 -6.16 -1.70 -4.52
N LYS A 64 -7.41 -1.93 -4.07
CA LYS A 64 -7.73 -2.83 -2.95
C LYS A 64 -8.41 -4.12 -3.41
N TYR A 65 -7.98 -5.23 -2.82
CA TYR A 65 -8.52 -6.56 -2.99
C TYR A 65 -9.16 -7.04 -1.69
N SER A 66 -10.42 -7.45 -1.72
CA SER A 66 -11.16 -7.92 -0.54
C SER A 66 -11.43 -9.42 -0.60
N MET A 67 -10.95 -10.16 0.39
CA MET A 67 -10.99 -11.62 0.45
C MET A 67 -11.77 -12.05 1.70
N PRO A 68 -13.11 -12.06 1.66
CA PRO A 68 -13.91 -12.56 2.76
C PRO A 68 -13.74 -14.07 2.93
N ARG A 69 -13.55 -14.55 4.17
CA ARG A 69 -13.46 -15.97 4.54
C ARG A 69 -14.84 -16.63 4.55
N SER A 70 -15.38 -16.96 3.39
CA SER A 70 -16.69 -17.65 3.26
C SER A 70 -16.67 -19.12 3.69
N ASP A 71 -15.47 -19.69 3.84
CA ASP A 71 -15.20 -21.06 4.30
C ASP A 71 -15.39 -21.21 5.82
N LEU A 72 -15.19 -20.13 6.59
CA LEU A 72 -15.27 -20.17 8.05
C LEU A 72 -16.70 -19.97 8.55
N ARG A 73 -17.13 -20.85 9.45
CA ARG A 73 -18.36 -20.72 10.23
C ARG A 73 -18.00 -20.50 11.70
N VAL A 74 -17.94 -19.24 12.11
CA VAL A 74 -17.59 -18.86 13.48
C VAL A 74 -18.81 -18.28 14.18
N SER A 75 -19.00 -18.63 15.44
CA SER A 75 -20.00 -18.02 16.32
C SER A 75 -19.33 -17.42 17.54
N ALA A 76 -19.75 -16.22 17.92
CA ALA A 76 -19.31 -15.55 19.15
C ALA A 76 -20.52 -15.37 20.07
N GLY A 77 -20.46 -15.93 21.29
CA GLY A 77 -21.57 -15.84 22.24
C GLY A 77 -22.91 -16.41 21.71
N GLY A 78 -22.85 -17.45 20.87
CA GLY A 78 -24.03 -18.05 20.24
C GLY A 78 -24.56 -17.33 19.00
N VAL A 79 -23.98 -16.19 18.61
CA VAL A 79 -24.34 -15.46 17.38
C VAL A 79 -23.40 -15.84 16.25
N ALA A 80 -23.95 -16.28 15.12
CA ALA A 80 -23.17 -16.56 13.92
C ALA A 80 -22.60 -15.27 13.31
N VAL A 81 -21.28 -15.26 13.09
CA VAL A 81 -20.56 -14.12 12.51
C VAL A 81 -20.60 -14.21 11.00
N LYS A 82 -21.15 -13.18 10.34
CA LYS A 82 -21.11 -13.09 8.87
C LYS A 82 -19.68 -12.76 8.42
N PRO A 83 -19.11 -13.45 7.42
CA PRO A 83 -17.74 -13.20 6.99
C PRO A 83 -17.44 -11.76 6.57
N ALA A 84 -18.38 -11.13 5.86
CA ALA A 84 -18.24 -9.73 5.44
C ALA A 84 -18.22 -8.73 6.61
N LEU A 85 -18.66 -9.13 7.82
CA LEU A 85 -18.70 -8.26 9.00
C LEU A 85 -17.39 -8.27 9.78
N ALA A 86 -16.77 -9.44 9.95
CA ALA A 86 -15.61 -9.58 10.85
C ALA A 86 -14.56 -10.62 10.42
N LEU A 87 -14.77 -11.37 9.32
CA LEU A 87 -13.81 -12.34 8.80
C LEU A 87 -13.36 -11.96 7.38
N GLY A 88 -13.18 -10.66 7.16
CA GLY A 88 -12.68 -10.12 5.90
C GLY A 88 -11.17 -9.95 5.95
N SER A 89 -10.43 -10.61 5.06
CA SER A 89 -9.04 -10.26 4.77
C SER A 89 -8.98 -9.27 3.62
N TRP A 90 -7.94 -8.44 3.54
CA TRP A 90 -7.70 -7.61 2.37
C TRP A 90 -6.24 -7.27 2.19
N VAL A 91 -5.90 -6.93 0.95
CA VAL A 91 -4.61 -6.33 0.59
C VAL A 91 -4.87 -5.16 -0.35
N ALA A 92 -4.11 -4.09 -0.20
CA ALA A 92 -4.18 -2.94 -1.06
C ALA A 92 -2.78 -2.51 -1.46
N PHE A 93 -2.66 -2.09 -2.71
CA PHE A 93 -1.41 -1.68 -3.29
C PHE A 93 -1.48 -0.20 -3.67
N LYS A 94 -0.38 0.50 -3.47
CA LYS A 94 -0.17 1.88 -3.93
C LYS A 94 1.22 1.96 -4.55
N ARG A 95 1.37 2.68 -5.66
CA ARG A 95 2.70 2.94 -6.22
C ARG A 95 3.44 3.98 -5.38
N ALA A 96 4.75 3.80 -5.27
CA ALA A 96 5.66 4.75 -4.64
C ALA A 96 6.99 4.71 -5.41
N ASP A 97 7.38 5.79 -6.07
CA ASP A 97 8.68 6.01 -6.75
C ASP A 97 9.49 4.76 -7.10
N GLY A 98 9.11 4.08 -8.19
CA GLY A 98 9.79 2.88 -8.70
C GLY A 98 9.52 1.58 -7.93
N THR A 99 8.71 1.63 -6.87
CA THR A 99 8.30 0.52 -6.02
C THR A 99 6.77 0.50 -5.82
N ALA A 100 6.28 -0.49 -5.07
CA ALA A 100 4.90 -0.55 -4.63
C ALA A 100 4.85 -0.76 -3.11
N MET A 101 4.01 0.03 -2.45
CA MET A 101 3.62 -0.21 -1.06
C MET A 101 2.43 -1.15 -1.05
N ALA A 102 2.49 -2.17 -0.19
CA ALA A 102 1.38 -3.05 0.09
C ALA A 102 0.96 -2.90 1.56
N MET A 103 -0.34 -2.80 1.80
CA MET A 103 -0.93 -2.80 3.13
C MET A 103 -2.08 -3.80 3.16
N GLY A 104 -2.34 -4.42 4.30
CA GLY A 104 -3.43 -5.37 4.40
C GLY A 104 -3.58 -5.98 5.79
N ASP A 105 -4.66 -6.74 5.93
CA ASP A 105 -4.87 -7.67 7.03
C ASP A 105 -5.27 -9.05 6.49
N LEU A 106 -4.91 -10.08 7.23
CA LEU A 106 -5.27 -11.45 6.94
C LEU A 106 -5.98 -12.05 8.15
N VAL A 107 -7.08 -12.74 7.88
CA VAL A 107 -7.81 -13.55 8.84
C VAL A 107 -7.42 -15.00 8.60
N LEU A 108 -6.60 -15.52 9.51
CA LEU A 108 -6.03 -16.86 9.45
C LEU A 108 -6.53 -17.69 10.63
N THR A 109 -6.75 -18.97 10.38
CA THR A 109 -6.86 -19.98 11.44
C THR A 109 -5.47 -20.34 11.95
N GLU A 110 -5.40 -20.96 13.13
CA GLU A 110 -4.13 -21.33 13.79
C GLU A 110 -3.23 -22.18 12.87
N ASN A 111 -3.81 -23.10 12.12
CA ASN A 111 -3.08 -23.99 11.22
C ASN A 111 -2.55 -23.28 9.95
N GLU A 112 -3.06 -22.09 9.63
CA GLU A 112 -2.67 -21.33 8.44
C GLU A 112 -1.56 -20.31 8.72
N ILE A 113 -1.23 -20.06 9.99
CA ILE A 113 -0.20 -19.07 10.37
C ILE A 113 1.18 -19.48 9.81
N ALA A 114 1.63 -20.70 10.11
CA ALA A 114 2.97 -21.15 9.73
C ALA A 114 3.19 -21.24 8.20
N PRO A 115 2.22 -21.69 7.38
CA PRO A 115 2.34 -21.63 5.93
C PRO A 115 2.45 -20.21 5.35
N VAL A 116 1.78 -19.22 5.95
CA VAL A 116 1.74 -17.83 5.42
C VAL A 116 2.99 -17.02 5.75
N MET A 117 3.68 -17.32 6.86
CA MET A 117 4.87 -16.57 7.29
C MET A 117 6.17 -16.91 6.53
N ARG A 118 6.11 -17.77 5.51
CA ARG A 118 7.31 -18.29 4.82
C ARG A 118 7.68 -17.49 3.59
#